data_AF-A0A815VYS2-F1
#
_entry.id   AF-A0A815VYS2-F1
#
_cell.length_a   1.000
_cell.length_b   1.000
_cell.length_c   1.000
_cell.angle_alpha   90.00
_cell.angle_beta   90.00
_cell.angle_gamma   90.00
#
_symmetry.space_group_name_H-M   'P 1'
#
loop_
_entity.id
_entity.type
_entity.pdbx_description
1 polymer ?
#
loop_
_entity_poly.entity_id
_entity_poly.type
_entity_poly.pdbx_seq_one_letter_code
_entity_poly.pdbx_strand_id
1 'polypeptide(L)'
;CPITKSQNLSYAYCSVIIGEAICDVEGEDRPRSGRPTILDEEDLQAALDLEPSSNTLELAEELGVDQKTVCNYLKQLDFVHKKPRQDSHELTEA
;
A
#
# COMPACT_ATOMS: atom_id res chain seq x y z
N CYS A 1 1.86 -16.01 0.69
CA CYS A 1 3.09 -15.26 1.01
C CYS A 1 2.69 -13.84 1.40
N PRO A 2 3.38 -13.20 2.35
CA PRO A 2 2.93 -11.91 2.87
C PRO A 2 3.06 -10.77 1.85
N ILE A 3 2.00 -9.97 1.75
CA ILE A 3 1.94 -8.70 1.05
C ILE A 3 2.59 -7.68 1.99
N THR A 4 3.69 -7.06 1.56
CA THR A 4 4.44 -6.09 2.38
C THR A 4 4.59 -4.78 1.65
N LYS A 5 4.47 -3.67 2.38
CA LYS A 5 4.66 -2.31 1.85
C LYS A 5 6.12 -2.16 1.37
N SER A 6 6.31 -1.69 0.15
CA SER A 6 7.66 -1.34 -0.33
C SER A 6 8.12 -0.08 0.41
N GLN A 7 9.17 -0.19 1.23
CA GLN A 7 9.77 0.99 1.86
C GLN A 7 10.62 1.75 0.83
N ASN A 8 9.97 2.53 -0.04
CA ASN A 8 10.65 3.56 -0.81
C ASN A 8 10.92 4.76 0.12
N LEU A 9 12.04 4.73 0.84
CA LEU A 9 12.58 5.81 1.69
C LEU A 9 13.08 7.04 0.89
N SER A 10 12.50 7.34 -0.26
CA SER A 10 13.00 8.38 -1.19
C SER A 10 12.71 9.81 -0.72
N TYR A 11 11.74 10.03 0.18
CA TYR A 11 11.28 11.37 0.55
C TYR A 11 12.20 12.15 1.52
N ALA A 12 13.40 11.66 1.82
CA ALA A 12 14.34 12.31 2.73
C ALA A 12 15.42 13.17 2.04
N TYR A 13 15.43 13.28 0.70
CA TYR A 13 16.56 13.87 -0.03
C TYR A 13 16.17 15.00 -1.00
N CYS A 14 15.56 16.09 -0.52
CA CYS A 14 15.75 17.41 -1.16
C CYS A 14 15.25 18.63 -0.37
N SER A 15 15.40 18.66 0.96
CA SER A 15 15.12 19.86 1.78
C SER A 15 16.21 20.95 1.67
N VAL A 16 16.99 21.04 0.57
CA VAL A 16 18.22 21.88 0.55
C VAL A 16 18.32 22.87 -0.62
N ILE A 17 17.42 22.90 -1.60
CA ILE A 17 17.50 23.94 -2.66
C ILE A 17 16.57 25.11 -2.33
N ILE A 18 17.18 26.10 -1.67
CA ILE A 18 16.69 27.44 -1.40
C ILE A 18 16.58 28.22 -2.72
N GLY A 19 15.43 28.85 -2.97
CA GLY A 19 15.33 30.01 -3.88
C GLY A 19 14.19 29.94 -4.90
N GLU A 20 13.19 30.80 -4.67
CA GLU A 20 12.20 31.33 -5.63
C GLU A 20 10.93 30.55 -5.98
N ALA A 21 9.83 31.31 -5.90
CA ALA A 21 8.45 31.07 -6.32
C ALA A 21 7.65 29.99 -5.56
N ILE A 22 7.17 30.34 -4.37
CA ILE A 22 5.94 29.76 -3.83
C ILE A 22 4.78 30.40 -4.61
N CYS A 23 4.40 29.80 -5.74
CA CYS A 23 3.03 29.95 -6.22
C CYS A 23 2.17 29.11 -5.29
N ASP A 24 1.43 29.82 -4.45
CA ASP A 24 0.46 29.30 -3.51
C ASP A 24 -0.53 28.36 -4.22
N VAL A 25 -0.28 27.06 -4.12
CA VAL A 25 -1.27 26.02 -4.33
C VAL A 25 -1.33 25.25 -3.03
N GLU A 26 -1.80 25.91 -1.97
CA GLU A 26 -2.59 25.24 -0.92
C GLU A 26 -3.92 24.74 -1.52
N GLY A 27 -3.82 23.96 -2.60
CA GLY A 27 -4.91 23.12 -3.05
C GLY A 27 -4.82 21.85 -2.24
N GLU A 28 -5.67 21.71 -1.22
CA GLU A 28 -6.07 20.38 -0.80
C GLU A 28 -6.37 19.61 -2.09
N ASP A 29 -5.59 18.56 -2.38
CA ASP A 29 -5.74 17.74 -3.58
C ASP A 29 -7.00 16.90 -3.36
N ARG A 30 -8.15 17.58 -3.44
CA ARG A 30 -9.46 16.99 -3.22
C ARG A 30 -9.65 15.97 -4.34
N PRO A 31 -10.21 14.79 -4.02
CA PRO A 31 -10.47 13.79 -5.03
C PRO A 31 -11.27 14.44 -6.16
N ARG A 32 -10.76 14.31 -7.40
CA ARG A 32 -11.43 14.85 -8.58
C ARG A 32 -12.88 14.37 -8.57
N SER A 33 -13.82 15.23 -8.93
CA SER A 33 -15.28 15.00 -8.87
C SER A 33 -15.81 13.91 -9.84
N GLY A 34 -14.95 12.98 -10.25
CA GLY A 34 -15.29 11.83 -11.06
C GLY A 34 -16.10 10.79 -10.28
N ARG A 35 -16.12 9.57 -10.82
CA ARG A 35 -16.82 8.45 -10.21
C ARG A 35 -16.27 8.20 -8.79
N PRO A 36 -17.12 8.07 -7.76
CA PRO A 36 -16.64 7.72 -6.43
C PRO A 36 -15.94 6.37 -6.47
N THR A 37 -14.81 6.29 -5.77
CA THR A 37 -14.10 5.05 -5.51
C THR A 37 -14.96 4.17 -4.61
N ILE A 38 -15.05 2.88 -4.96
CA ILE A 38 -15.91 1.90 -4.26
C ILE A 38 -15.24 1.39 -2.99
N LEU A 39 -13.91 1.46 -2.93
CA LEU A 39 -13.09 0.92 -1.85
C LEU A 39 -12.34 2.06 -1.17
N ASP A 40 -12.45 2.12 0.15
CA ASP A 40 -11.68 3.02 0.98
C ASP A 40 -10.28 2.43 1.23
N GLU A 41 -9.25 3.25 1.02
CA GLU A 41 -7.85 2.80 1.16
C GLU A 41 -7.51 2.41 2.60
N GLU A 42 -8.17 3.06 3.57
CA GLU A 42 -8.00 2.80 5.01
C GLU A 42 -8.48 1.39 5.39
N ASP A 43 -9.62 0.96 4.85
CA ASP A 43 -10.18 -0.38 5.10
C ASP A 43 -9.26 -1.47 4.56
N LEU A 44 -8.70 -1.27 3.36
CA LEU A 44 -7.74 -2.21 2.78
C LEU A 44 -6.42 -2.24 3.57
N GLN A 45 -5.96 -1.10 4.09
CA GLN A 45 -4.78 -1.07 4.95
C GLN A 45 -5.03 -1.79 6.28
N ALA A 46 -6.19 -1.57 6.90
CA ALA A 46 -6.56 -2.25 8.15
C ALA A 46 -6.63 -3.78 7.98
N ALA A 47 -7.17 -4.26 6.86
CA ALA A 47 -7.20 -5.69 6.54
C ALA A 47 -5.78 -6.29 6.37
N LEU A 48 -4.88 -5.57 5.69
CA LEU A 48 -3.49 -5.98 5.50
C LEU A 48 -2.66 -5.93 6.79
N ASP A 49 -2.97 -5.01 7.70
CA ASP A 49 -2.31 -4.92 9.01
C ASP A 49 -2.73 -6.07 9.94
N LEU A 50 -3.97 -6.54 9.83
CA LEU A 50 -4.47 -7.68 10.60
C LEU A 50 -3.87 -9.00 10.09
N GLU A 51 -3.92 -9.23 8.78
CA GLU A 51 -3.41 -10.45 8.17
C GLU A 51 -2.57 -10.15 6.91
N PRO A 52 -1.26 -9.90 7.05
CA PRO A 52 -0.42 -9.55 5.91
C PRO A 52 -0.25 -10.70 4.90
N SER A 53 -0.60 -11.93 5.26
CA SER A 53 -0.55 -13.12 4.41
C SER A 53 -1.82 -13.41 3.61
N SER A 54 -2.88 -12.61 3.77
CA SER A 54 -4.19 -12.81 3.15
C SER A 54 -4.09 -12.87 1.61
N ASN A 55 -4.89 -13.74 1.00
CA ASN A 55 -4.98 -13.80 -0.46
C ASN A 55 -5.79 -12.60 -1.01
N THR A 56 -5.48 -12.15 -2.23
CA THR A 56 -6.25 -11.07 -2.89
C THR A 56 -7.70 -11.44 -3.15
N LEU A 57 -8.02 -12.74 -3.24
CA LEU A 57 -9.39 -13.23 -3.34
C LEU A 57 -10.14 -13.12 -2.02
N GLU A 58 -9.52 -13.48 -0.89
CA GLU A 58 -10.13 -13.39 0.43
C GLU A 58 -10.39 -11.92 0.79
N LEU A 59 -9.41 -11.04 0.55
CA LEU A 59 -9.58 -9.59 0.71
C LEU A 59 -10.72 -9.03 -0.16
N ALA A 60 -10.91 -9.57 -1.36
CA ALA A 60 -11.97 -9.16 -2.26
C ALA A 60 -13.36 -9.59 -1.75
N GLU A 61 -13.46 -10.79 -1.18
CA GLU A 61 -14.68 -11.28 -0.55
C GLU A 61 -15.03 -10.50 0.72
N GLU A 62 -14.04 -10.20 1.58
CA GLU A 62 -14.23 -9.42 2.80
C GLU A 62 -14.68 -7.99 2.53
N LEU A 63 -14.07 -7.34 1.53
CA LEU A 63 -14.38 -5.97 1.14
C LEU A 63 -15.55 -5.88 0.14
N GLY A 64 -16.08 -7.02 -0.32
CA GLY A 64 -17.17 -7.09 -1.29
C GLY A 64 -16.86 -6.47 -2.66
N VAL A 65 -15.60 -6.42 -3.05
CA VAL A 65 -15.13 -5.83 -4.31
C VAL A 65 -14.56 -6.88 -5.26
N ASP A 66 -14.39 -6.53 -6.53
CA ASP A 66 -13.70 -7.41 -7.47
C ASP A 66 -12.20 -7.53 -7.15
N GLN A 67 -11.63 -8.71 -7.38
CA GLN A 67 -10.22 -8.99 -7.16
C GLN A 67 -9.31 -8.03 -7.92
N LYS A 68 -9.71 -7.58 -9.13
CA LYS A 68 -8.90 -6.63 -9.91
C LYS A 68 -8.85 -5.25 -9.25
N THR A 69 -9.93 -4.85 -8.59
CA THR A 69 -9.97 -3.61 -7.80
C THR A 69 -8.91 -3.68 -6.70
N VAL A 70 -8.93 -4.75 -5.89
CA VAL A 70 -7.92 -4.97 -4.83
C VAL A 70 -6.50 -4.95 -5.41
N CYS A 71 -6.26 -5.66 -6.52
CA CYS A 71 -4.94 -5.66 -7.18
C CYS A 71 -4.47 -4.28 -7.64
N ASN A 72 -5.37 -3.43 -8.11
CA ASN A 72 -5.03 -2.08 -8.56
C ASN A 72 -4.68 -1.18 -7.37
N TYR A 73 -5.44 -1.26 -6.28
CA TYR A 73 -5.18 -0.49 -5.07
C TYR A 73 -3.88 -0.92 -4.39
N LEU A 74 -3.59 -2.22 -4.33
CA LEU A 74 -2.31 -2.72 -3.81
C LEU A 74 -1.11 -2.15 -4.58
N LYS A 75 -1.24 -1.99 -5.90
CA LYS A 75 -0.19 -1.36 -6.74
C LYS A 75 -0.06 0.13 -6.47
N GLN A 76 -1.16 0.84 -6.22
CA GLN A 76 -1.12 2.27 -5.87
C GLN A 76 -0.46 2.52 -4.51
N LEU A 77 -0.68 1.61 -3.57
CA LEU A 77 -0.11 1.65 -2.21
C LEU A 77 1.30 1.03 -2.12
N ASP A 78 1.94 0.73 -3.26
CA ASP A 78 3.27 0.11 -3.34
C ASP A 78 3.42 -1.21 -2.55
N PHE A 79 2.34 -1.97 -2.40
CA PHE A 79 2.39 -3.30 -1.80
C PHE A 79 2.89 -4.34 -2.81
N VAL A 80 3.85 -5.15 -2.37
CA VAL A 80 4.44 -6.21 -3.21
C VAL A 80 4.25 -7.56 -2.53
N HIS A 81 3.83 -8.55 -3.32
CA HIS A 81 3.78 -9.94 -2.89
C HIS A 81 5.20 -10.50 -2.82
N LYS A 82 5.75 -10.64 -1.61
CA LYS A 82 7.08 -11.22 -1.39
C LYS A 82 6.91 -12.66 -0.94
N LYS A 83 7.65 -13.58 -1.58
CA LYS A 83 7.76 -14.95 -1.07
C LYS A 83 8.43 -14.91 0.31
N PRO A 84 7.98 -15.72 1.28
CA PRO A 84 8.67 -15.81 2.56
C PRO A 84 10.12 -16.26 2.31
N ARG A 85 11.03 -15.78 3.16
CA ARG A 85 12.40 -16.30 3.17
C ARG A 85 12.33 -17.79 3.47
N GLN A 86 12.87 -18.62 2.57
CA GLN A 86 13.06 -20.03 2.86
C GLN A 86 14.30 -20.14 3.73
N ASP A 87 14.11 -20.32 5.04
CA ASP A 87 15.20 -20.66 5.93
C ASP A 87 15.53 -22.15 5.75
N SER A 88 16.81 -22.46 5.52
CA SER A 88 17.21 -23.82 5.12
C SER A 88 16.95 -24.86 6.21
N HIS A 89 16.99 -24.48 7.49
CA HIS A 89 16.75 -25.38 8.62
C HIS A 89 16.16 -24.63 9.82
N GLU A 90 15.19 -25.24 10.49
CA GLU A 90 14.66 -24.77 11.78
C GLU A 90 15.75 -24.94 12.85
N LEU A 91 16.14 -23.84 13.50
CA LEU A 91 17.11 -23.89 14.59
C LEU A 91 16.42 -24.49 15.83
N THR A 92 16.76 -25.73 16.18
CA THR A 92 16.38 -26.32 17.47
C THR A 92 17.36 -25.78 18.52
N GLU A 93 16.86 -25.05 19.52
CA GLU A 93 17.69 -24.64 20.66
C GLU A 93 18.05 -25.88 21.48
N ALA A 94 19.35 -26.02 21.77
CA ALA A 94 19.96 -27.18 22.44
C ALA A 94 20.12 -26.97 23.95
#